data_AF-A0A1H4H928-F1
#
_entry.id   AF-A0A1H4H928-F1
#
_cell.length_a   1.000
_cell.length_b   1.000
_cell.length_c   1.000
_cell.angle_alpha   90.00
_cell.angle_beta   90.00
_cell.angle_gamma   90.00
#
_symmetry.space_group_name_H-M   'P 1'
#
loop_
_entity.id
_entity.type
_entity.pdbx_description
1 polymer ?
#
loop_
_entity_poly.entity_id
_entity_poly.type
_entity_poly.pdbx_seq_one_letter_code
_entity_poly.pdbx_strand_id
1 'polypeptide(L)'
;MFDNGKEVTKTYHQMLREKSLEGLSPLSKQVHELALQVFDNPNSADAKKRYFESFPRSFRLFMDIFQPNSFSELYDGYIYIHLIDSLASEYPETVGSIYLKLASKACLDADAPSYLRHNLVAFEGRYPEVYKKYYKNLTSDQQHNVELFKKASIHNGGKGVCNF
;
A
#
# COMPACT_ATOMS: atom_id res chain seq x y z
N MET A 1 21.05 -13.84 19.73
CA MET A 1 21.21 -14.23 21.14
C MET A 1 21.02 -12.97 21.99
N PHE A 2 19.85 -12.82 22.60
CA PHE A 2 19.65 -12.21 23.92
C PHE A 2 18.71 -13.21 24.60
N ASP A 3 19.17 -14.07 25.49
CA ASP A 3 19.40 -13.79 26.91
C ASP A 3 18.26 -12.93 27.51
N ASN A 4 17.36 -13.59 28.22
CA ASN A 4 16.37 -13.03 29.16
C ASN A 4 15.31 -12.04 28.62
N GLY A 5 14.32 -12.53 27.87
CA GLY A 5 12.97 -11.94 27.89
C GLY A 5 12.73 -10.61 27.16
N LYS A 6 13.41 -10.35 26.04
CA LYS A 6 13.08 -9.24 25.13
C LYS A 6 12.67 -9.76 23.75
N GLU A 7 11.51 -9.33 23.28
CA GLU A 7 11.06 -9.50 21.90
C GLU A 7 12.15 -9.00 20.94
N VAL A 8 12.71 -9.89 20.12
CA VAL A 8 13.64 -9.48 19.07
C VAL A 8 12.79 -8.84 17.97
N THR A 9 12.73 -7.52 17.93
CA THR A 9 12.02 -6.78 16.88
C THR A 9 12.67 -7.11 15.52
N LYS A 10 12.01 -7.91 14.69
CA LYS A 10 12.50 -8.25 13.34
C LYS A 10 12.43 -7.02 12.44
N THR A 11 13.43 -6.84 11.57
CA THR A 11 13.37 -5.81 10.52
C THR A 11 12.39 -6.24 9.41
N TYR A 12 11.83 -5.30 8.65
CA TYR A 12 10.97 -5.64 7.50
C TYR A 12 11.67 -6.55 6.49
N HIS A 13 12.98 -6.34 6.29
CA HIS A 13 13.77 -7.19 5.40
C HIS A 13 13.81 -8.65 5.86
N GLN A 14 14.00 -8.86 7.17
CA GLN A 14 13.95 -10.20 7.75
C GLN A 14 12.56 -10.82 7.63
N MET A 15 11.50 -10.04 7.91
CA MET A 15 10.12 -10.51 7.79
C MET A 15 9.78 -10.92 6.35
N LEU A 16 10.27 -10.19 5.35
CA LEU A 16 10.09 -10.57 3.95
C LEU A 16 10.82 -11.88 3.62
N ARG A 17 12.09 -12.02 4.01
CA ARG A 17 12.86 -13.24 3.74
C ARG A 17 12.27 -14.51 4.35
N GLU A 18 11.59 -14.38 5.47
CA GLU A 18 10.96 -15.50 6.20
C GLU A 18 9.53 -15.79 5.74
N LYS A 19 8.91 -14.94 4.91
CA LYS A 19 7.54 -15.15 4.44
C LYS A 19 7.50 -16.38 3.51
N SER A 20 6.68 -17.36 3.87
CA SER A 20 6.39 -18.48 2.96
C SER A 20 5.62 -17.99 1.75
N LEU A 21 6.04 -18.46 0.56
CA LEU A 21 5.37 -18.20 -0.71
C LEU A 21 4.43 -19.34 -1.12
N GLU A 22 4.36 -20.40 -0.33
CA GLU A 22 3.46 -21.52 -0.59
C GLU A 22 1.99 -21.06 -0.53
N GLY A 23 1.19 -21.50 -1.50
CA GLY A 23 -0.22 -21.14 -1.58
C GLY A 23 -0.54 -19.71 -2.03
N LEU A 24 0.46 -18.82 -2.17
CA LEU A 24 0.23 -17.46 -2.69
C LEU A 24 -0.08 -17.49 -4.20
N SER A 25 -0.95 -16.59 -4.64
CA SER A 25 -1.20 -16.33 -6.05
C SER A 25 0.08 -15.86 -6.77
N PRO A 26 0.19 -16.05 -8.11
CA PRO A 26 1.34 -15.56 -8.87
C PRO A 26 1.60 -14.05 -8.70
N LEU A 27 0.54 -13.26 -8.60
CA LEU A 27 0.65 -11.81 -8.43
C LEU A 27 1.20 -11.44 -7.05
N SER A 28 0.73 -12.09 -5.98
CA SER A 28 1.28 -11.90 -4.64
C SER A 28 2.74 -12.32 -4.54
N LYS A 29 3.12 -13.44 -5.16
CA LYS A 29 4.53 -13.85 -5.24
C LYS A 29 5.38 -12.80 -5.93
N GLN A 30 4.91 -12.29 -7.06
CA GLN A 30 5.62 -11.26 -7.82
C GLN A 30 5.79 -9.97 -7.01
N VAL A 31 4.73 -9.48 -6.36
CA VAL A 31 4.80 -8.28 -5.49
C VAL A 31 5.79 -8.52 -4.35
N HIS A 32 5.77 -9.71 -3.75
CA HIS A 32 6.68 -10.07 -2.67
C HIS A 32 8.15 -10.10 -3.10
N GLU A 33 8.45 -10.85 -4.16
CA GLU A 33 9.81 -11.00 -4.68
C GLU A 33 10.41 -9.66 -5.09
N LEU A 34 9.61 -8.79 -5.71
CA LEU A 34 10.06 -7.46 -6.11
C LEU A 34 10.25 -6.52 -4.92
N ALA A 35 9.41 -6.62 -3.89
CA ALA A 35 9.66 -5.91 -2.63
C ALA A 35 10.99 -6.38 -2.02
N LEU A 36 11.22 -7.69 -1.95
CA LEU A 36 12.46 -8.25 -1.42
C LEU A 36 13.69 -7.77 -2.22
N GLN A 37 13.60 -7.69 -3.55
CA GLN A 37 14.68 -7.15 -4.38
C GLN A 37 14.98 -5.67 -4.07
N VAL A 38 13.97 -4.86 -3.77
CA VAL A 38 14.18 -3.47 -3.35
C VAL A 38 14.88 -3.42 -1.98
N PHE A 39 14.51 -4.30 -1.04
CA PHE A 39 15.21 -4.38 0.24
C PHE A 39 16.65 -4.91 0.12
N ASP A 40 16.89 -5.89 -0.76
CA ASP A 40 18.22 -6.46 -1.02
C ASP A 40 19.13 -5.45 -1.73
N ASN A 41 18.56 -4.59 -2.59
CA ASN A 41 19.31 -3.58 -3.33
C ASN A 41 18.54 -2.25 -3.40
N PRO A 42 18.56 -1.44 -2.31
CA PRO A 42 17.78 -0.21 -2.21
C PRO A 42 18.24 0.90 -3.16
N ASN A 43 19.39 0.76 -3.82
CA ASN A 43 19.87 1.72 -4.81
C ASN A 43 19.50 1.33 -6.25
N SER A 44 18.89 0.15 -6.45
CA SER A 44 18.50 -0.31 -7.79
C SER A 44 17.23 0.36 -8.28
N ALA A 45 17.40 1.32 -9.20
CA ALA A 45 16.27 1.96 -9.88
C ALA A 45 15.39 0.96 -10.66
N ASP A 46 16.00 -0.10 -11.22
CA ASP A 46 15.27 -1.16 -11.93
C ASP A 46 14.40 -1.98 -10.98
N ALA A 47 14.91 -2.35 -9.80
CA ALA A 47 14.14 -3.06 -8.78
C ALA A 47 12.92 -2.23 -8.31
N LYS A 48 13.14 -0.95 -8.01
CA LYS A 48 12.07 -0.01 -7.61
C LYS A 48 11.01 0.13 -8.71
N LYS A 49 11.44 0.30 -9.96
CA LYS A 49 10.55 0.40 -11.12
C LYS A 49 9.67 -0.84 -11.26
N ARG A 50 10.28 -2.03 -11.28
CA ARG A 50 9.54 -3.30 -11.39
C ARG A 50 8.58 -3.50 -10.23
N TYR A 51 9.00 -3.14 -9.02
CA TYR A 51 8.12 -3.16 -7.85
C TYR A 51 6.86 -2.29 -8.08
N PHE A 52 7.01 -1.05 -8.53
CA PHE A 52 5.87 -0.20 -8.87
C PHE A 52 4.98 -0.78 -9.97
N GLU A 53 5.56 -1.45 -10.98
CA GLU A 53 4.82 -2.08 -12.07
C GLU A 53 3.98 -3.27 -11.57
N SER A 54 4.49 -4.03 -10.59
CA SER A 54 3.78 -5.16 -9.97
C SER A 54 2.71 -4.75 -8.96
N PHE A 55 2.86 -3.57 -8.33
CA PHE A 55 1.95 -3.15 -7.27
C PHE A 55 0.52 -2.97 -7.80
N PRO A 56 -0.51 -3.43 -7.08
CA PRO A 56 -1.90 -3.39 -7.55
C PRO A 56 -2.33 -1.99 -7.98
N ARG A 57 -2.94 -1.91 -9.17
CA ARG A 57 -3.39 -0.65 -9.80
C ARG A 57 -4.90 -0.44 -9.73
N SER A 58 -5.63 -1.35 -9.13
CA SER A 58 -7.06 -1.22 -8.84
C SER A 58 -7.31 -1.58 -7.39
N PHE A 59 -8.31 -0.94 -6.78
CA PHE A 59 -8.65 -1.21 -5.38
C PHE A 59 -9.07 -2.66 -5.15
N ARG A 60 -9.77 -3.27 -6.11
CA ARG A 60 -10.11 -4.70 -6.06
C ARG A 60 -8.87 -5.60 -5.95
N LEU A 61 -7.90 -5.44 -6.85
CA LEU A 61 -6.66 -6.24 -6.79
C LEU A 61 -5.85 -5.95 -5.53
N PHE A 62 -5.90 -4.71 -5.04
CA PHE A 62 -5.29 -4.34 -3.76
C PHE A 62 -5.91 -5.13 -2.61
N MET A 63 -7.23 -5.22 -2.56
CA MET A 63 -7.94 -6.01 -1.55
C MET A 63 -7.68 -7.51 -1.71
N ASP A 64 -7.69 -8.03 -2.94
CA ASP A 64 -7.42 -9.45 -3.21
C ASP A 64 -6.03 -9.89 -2.70
N ILE A 65 -5.04 -8.99 -2.72
CA ILE A 65 -3.65 -9.27 -2.30
C ILE A 65 -3.43 -9.01 -0.81
N PHE A 66 -3.89 -7.87 -0.30
CA PHE A 66 -3.52 -7.37 1.03
C PHE A 66 -4.62 -7.53 2.07
N GLN A 67 -5.85 -7.82 1.65
CA GLN A 67 -6.99 -8.04 2.52
C GLN A 67 -7.94 -9.12 1.96
N PRO A 68 -7.46 -10.32 1.59
CA PRO A 68 -8.37 -11.37 1.12
C PRO A 68 -9.23 -11.88 2.28
N ASN A 69 -10.45 -12.32 1.96
CA ASN A 69 -11.39 -12.89 2.95
C ASN A 69 -10.85 -14.11 3.71
N SER A 70 -9.89 -14.83 3.12
CA SER A 70 -9.23 -16.00 3.70
C SER A 70 -8.04 -15.67 4.60
N PHE A 71 -7.68 -14.39 4.75
CA PHE A 71 -6.43 -13.95 5.41
C PHE A 71 -5.16 -14.61 4.83
N SER A 72 -5.26 -15.14 3.60
CA SER A 72 -4.15 -15.69 2.84
C SER A 72 -3.39 -14.57 2.11
N GLU A 73 -2.58 -14.90 1.11
CA GLU A 73 -1.83 -13.90 0.32
C GLU A 73 -0.84 -13.07 1.17
N LEU A 74 -0.77 -11.76 0.90
CA LEU A 74 0.17 -10.83 1.53
C LEU A 74 -0.45 -10.05 2.70
N TYR A 75 -1.56 -10.54 3.27
CA TYR A 75 -2.17 -9.99 4.47
C TYR A 75 -1.11 -9.69 5.55
N ASP A 76 -1.11 -8.52 6.21
CA ASP A 76 -2.04 -7.37 6.14
C ASP A 76 -1.59 -6.24 5.18
N GLY A 77 -0.59 -6.51 4.35
CA GLY A 77 -0.04 -5.55 3.37
C GLY A 77 0.89 -4.47 3.94
N TYR A 78 1.05 -4.36 5.27
CA TYR A 78 1.76 -3.24 5.90
C TYR A 78 3.16 -2.97 5.30
N ILE A 79 4.01 -4.00 5.21
CA ILE A 79 5.39 -3.87 4.72
C ILE A 79 5.43 -3.34 3.28
N TYR A 80 4.55 -3.83 2.41
CA TYR A 80 4.51 -3.45 0.99
C TYR A 80 3.97 -2.03 0.83
N ILE A 81 2.90 -1.69 1.54
CA ILE A 81 2.29 -0.35 1.47
C ILE A 81 3.26 0.70 2.04
N HIS A 82 3.98 0.35 3.11
CA HIS A 82 5.04 1.18 3.68
C HIS A 82 6.24 1.33 2.74
N LEU A 83 6.65 0.26 2.04
CA LEU A 83 7.71 0.34 1.04
C LEU A 83 7.38 1.37 -0.05
N ILE A 84 6.14 1.39 -0.56
CA ILE A 84 5.72 2.44 -1.51
C ILE A 84 5.90 3.84 -0.94
N ASP A 85 5.48 4.07 0.31
CA ASP A 85 5.59 5.39 0.93
C ASP A 85 7.05 5.85 1.06
N SER A 86 7.93 4.93 1.45
CA SER A 86 9.36 5.21 1.59
C SER A 86 10.02 5.64 0.27
N LEU A 87 9.48 5.19 -0.87
CA LEU A 87 9.98 5.53 -2.19
C LEU A 87 9.43 6.87 -2.72
N ALA A 88 8.52 7.52 -2.00
CA ALA A 88 7.90 8.76 -2.45
C ALA A 88 8.86 9.96 -2.54
N SER A 89 9.95 9.97 -1.77
CA SER A 89 10.98 11.01 -1.85
C SER A 89 11.76 10.98 -3.16
N GLU A 90 11.94 9.79 -3.73
CA GLU A 90 12.65 9.59 -4.99
C GLU A 90 11.68 9.55 -6.20
N TYR A 91 10.46 9.02 -6.00
CA TYR A 91 9.49 8.79 -7.07
C TYR A 91 8.09 9.36 -6.75
N PRO A 92 7.96 10.65 -6.41
CA PRO A 92 6.70 11.22 -5.95
C PRO A 92 5.60 11.12 -7.01
N GLU A 93 5.93 11.29 -8.29
CA GLU A 93 4.97 11.19 -9.39
C GLU A 93 4.36 9.78 -9.51
N THR A 94 5.20 8.74 -9.45
CA THR A 94 4.76 7.35 -9.52
C THR A 94 3.91 6.97 -8.31
N VAL A 95 4.35 7.34 -7.10
CA VAL A 95 3.62 7.06 -5.86
C VAL A 95 2.29 7.80 -5.81
N GLY A 96 2.27 9.09 -6.16
CA GLY A 96 1.05 9.89 -6.22
C GLY A 96 0.02 9.29 -7.20
N SER A 97 0.47 8.85 -8.37
CA SER A 97 -0.39 8.15 -9.34
C SER A 97 -1.01 6.88 -8.77
N ILE A 98 -0.22 6.06 -8.05
CA ILE A 98 -0.72 4.84 -7.39
C ILE A 98 -1.76 5.20 -6.33
N TYR A 99 -1.42 6.09 -5.41
CA TYR A 99 -2.29 6.47 -4.29
C TYR A 99 -3.61 7.04 -4.76
N LEU A 100 -3.60 8.01 -5.69
CA LEU A 100 -4.85 8.61 -6.18
C LEU A 100 -5.68 7.60 -6.98
N LYS A 101 -5.05 6.72 -7.75
CA LYS A 101 -5.77 5.69 -8.51
C LYS A 101 -6.48 4.71 -7.58
N LEU A 102 -5.81 4.22 -6.54
CA LEU A 102 -6.40 3.32 -5.56
C LEU A 102 -7.49 4.04 -4.75
N ALA A 103 -7.18 5.22 -4.20
CA ALA A 103 -8.11 6.01 -3.38
C ALA A 103 -9.37 6.46 -4.13
N SER A 104 -9.29 6.64 -5.45
CA SER A 104 -10.45 7.00 -6.29
C SER A 104 -11.58 5.96 -6.29
N LYS A 105 -11.30 4.75 -5.81
CA LYS A 105 -12.24 3.61 -5.71
C LYS A 105 -12.16 2.91 -4.34
N ALA A 106 -11.39 3.45 -3.40
CA ALA A 106 -11.19 2.84 -2.11
C ALA A 106 -12.36 3.08 -1.17
N CYS A 107 -12.52 2.15 -0.24
CA CYS A 107 -13.35 2.29 0.94
C CYS A 107 -12.59 1.69 2.13
N LEU A 108 -12.93 2.12 3.34
CA LEU A 108 -12.26 1.70 4.56
C LEU A 108 -13.02 0.53 5.19
N ASP A 109 -12.40 -0.63 5.30
CA ASP A 109 -12.98 -1.82 5.92
C ASP A 109 -11.98 -2.67 6.72
N ALA A 110 -10.68 -2.38 6.59
CA ALA A 110 -9.63 -3.19 7.19
C ALA A 110 -8.28 -2.46 7.29
N ASP A 111 -7.25 -3.20 7.70
CA ASP A 111 -5.89 -2.72 7.94
C ASP A 111 -5.23 -2.18 6.67
N ALA A 112 -5.24 -2.95 5.57
CA ALA A 112 -4.59 -2.52 4.33
C ALA A 112 -5.15 -1.20 3.77
N PRO A 113 -6.48 -0.99 3.65
CA PRO A 113 -7.03 0.32 3.30
C PRO A 113 -6.72 1.42 4.33
N SER A 114 -6.64 1.08 5.62
CA SER A 114 -6.22 2.05 6.65
C SER A 114 -4.79 2.56 6.42
N TYR A 115 -3.84 1.67 6.10
CA TYR A 115 -2.47 2.06 5.75
C TYR A 115 -2.43 2.91 4.48
N LEU A 116 -3.17 2.52 3.44
CA LEU A 116 -3.28 3.31 2.21
C LEU A 116 -3.83 4.72 2.49
N ARG A 117 -4.87 4.83 3.33
CA ARG A 117 -5.47 6.12 3.71
C ARG A 117 -4.47 7.00 4.45
N HIS A 118 -3.77 6.47 5.45
CA HIS A 118 -2.78 7.22 6.19
C HIS A 118 -1.63 7.71 5.30
N ASN A 119 -1.11 6.84 4.42
CA ASN A 119 -0.02 7.21 3.52
C ASN A 119 -0.47 8.24 2.48
N LEU A 120 -1.70 8.14 1.97
CA LEU A 120 -2.27 9.16 1.07
C LEU A 120 -2.34 10.54 1.73
N VAL A 121 -2.84 10.62 2.97
CA VAL A 121 -2.94 11.89 3.72
C VAL A 121 -1.55 12.47 3.99
N ALA A 122 -0.59 11.63 4.39
CA ALA A 122 0.80 12.04 4.58
C ALA A 122 1.46 12.47 3.26
N PHE A 123 1.14 11.79 2.15
CA PHE A 123 1.63 12.13 0.82
C PHE A 123 1.11 13.48 0.35
N GLU A 124 -0.18 13.78 0.52
CA GLU A 124 -0.76 15.09 0.21
C GLU A 124 -0.04 16.23 0.95
N GLY A 125 0.25 16.04 2.24
CA GLY A 125 0.99 17.02 3.02
C GLY A 125 2.44 17.22 2.57
N ARG A 126 3.13 16.14 2.18
CA ARG A 126 4.55 16.19 1.75
C ARG A 126 4.73 16.65 0.31
N TYR A 127 3.81 16.29 -0.59
CA TYR A 127 3.90 16.54 -2.03
C TYR A 127 2.61 17.16 -2.60
N PRO A 128 2.18 18.33 -2.10
CA PRO A 128 0.87 18.90 -2.41
C PRO A 128 0.67 19.20 -3.91
N GLU A 129 1.71 19.66 -4.61
CA GLU A 129 1.61 19.94 -6.05
C GLU A 129 1.47 18.67 -6.89
N VAL A 130 2.17 17.60 -6.51
CA VAL A 130 2.06 16.28 -7.18
C VAL A 130 0.68 15.67 -6.91
N TYR A 131 0.22 15.72 -5.65
CA TYR A 131 -1.15 15.31 -5.30
C TYR A 131 -2.19 16.05 -6.15
N LYS A 132 -2.11 17.39 -6.19
CA LYS A 132 -3.03 18.26 -6.93
C LYS A 132 -3.04 17.95 -8.42
N LYS A 133 -1.88 17.68 -9.02
CA LYS A 133 -1.74 17.28 -10.43
C LYS A 133 -2.54 16.02 -10.72
N TYR A 134 -2.38 14.95 -9.94
CA TYR A 134 -3.10 13.69 -10.18
C TYR A 134 -4.57 13.77 -9.79
N TYR A 135 -4.90 14.47 -8.70
CA TYR A 135 -6.27 14.66 -8.25
C TYR A 135 -7.13 15.38 -9.30
N LYS A 136 -6.58 16.39 -9.99
CA LYS A 136 -7.28 17.12 -11.06
C LYS A 136 -7.63 16.26 -12.28
N ASN A 137 -6.94 15.14 -12.49
CA ASN A 137 -7.21 14.22 -13.60
C ASN A 137 -8.31 13.20 -13.29
N LEU A 138 -8.82 13.18 -12.05
CA LEU A 138 -9.92 12.34 -11.64
C LEU A 138 -11.27 12.97 -12.02
N THR A 139 -12.29 12.14 -12.26
CA THR A 139 -13.67 12.62 -12.40
C THR A 139 -14.18 13.18 -11.08
N SER A 140 -15.27 13.97 -11.13
CA SER A 140 -15.91 14.51 -9.91
C SER A 140 -16.26 13.41 -8.90
N ASP A 141 -16.77 12.26 -9.36
CA ASP A 141 -17.11 11.13 -8.48
C ASP A 141 -15.87 10.51 -7.83
N GLN A 142 -14.79 10.38 -8.60
CA GLN A 142 -13.52 9.87 -8.10
C GLN A 142 -12.89 10.81 -7.07
N GLN A 143 -12.90 12.12 -7.35
CA GLN A 143 -12.47 13.17 -6.41
C GLN A 143 -13.28 13.12 -5.12
N HIS A 144 -14.60 13.03 -5.25
CA HIS A 144 -15.49 12.87 -4.09
C HIS A 144 -15.14 11.63 -3.27
N ASN A 145 -14.88 10.49 -3.93
CA ASN A 145 -14.49 9.26 -3.25
C ASN A 145 -13.16 9.40 -2.50
N VAL A 146 -12.15 10.05 -3.09
CA VAL A 146 -10.87 10.32 -2.42
C VAL A 146 -11.09 11.11 -1.12
N GLU A 147 -11.91 12.17 -1.18
CA GLU A 147 -12.19 13.01 -0.01
C GLU A 147 -13.01 12.28 1.07
N LEU A 148 -13.95 11.42 0.66
CA LEU A 148 -14.65 10.53 1.59
C LEU A 148 -13.68 9.53 2.24
N PHE A 149 -12.86 8.86 1.44
CA PHE A 149 -11.91 7.86 1.91
C PHE A 149 -10.91 8.45 2.90
N LYS A 150 -10.33 9.63 2.63
CA LYS A 150 -9.42 10.33 3.55
C LYS A 150 -10.04 10.55 4.94
N LYS A 151 -11.33 10.85 4.98
CA LYS A 151 -12.11 11.15 6.19
C LYS A 151 -12.79 9.92 6.81
N ALA A 152 -12.70 8.76 6.15
CA ALA A 152 -13.37 7.55 6.61
C ALA A 152 -12.88 7.14 8.00
N SER A 153 -13.80 6.67 8.83
CA SER A 153 -13.54 6.18 10.18
C SER A 153 -14.42 4.97 10.45
N ILE A 154 -13.79 3.86 10.85
CA ILE A 154 -14.48 2.60 11.17
C ILE A 154 -15.38 2.77 12.41
N HIS A 155 -15.02 3.66 13.33
CA HIS A 155 -15.76 3.88 14.58
C HIS A 155 -17.12 4.57 14.38
N ASN A 156 -17.30 5.29 13.28
CA ASN A 156 -18.48 6.12 13.06
C ASN A 156 -19.46 5.51 12.04
N GLY A 157 -19.21 4.30 11.53
CA GLY A 157 -20.05 3.63 10.52
C GLY A 157 -20.37 4.52 9.30
N GLY A 158 -19.49 5.47 9.01
CA GLY A 158 -19.79 6.63 8.18
C GLY A 158 -19.46 6.44 6.69
N LYS A 159 -19.78 7.48 5.89
CA LYS A 159 -19.44 7.55 4.46
C LYS A 159 -17.94 7.25 4.24
N GLY A 160 -17.64 6.46 3.21
CA GLY A 160 -16.27 6.04 2.89
C GLY A 160 -15.84 4.70 3.51
N VAL A 161 -16.71 4.05 4.29
CA VAL A 161 -16.58 2.64 4.70
C VAL A 161 -17.15 1.73 3.61
N CYS A 162 -16.63 0.51 3.46
CA CYS A 162 -17.15 -0.42 2.45
C CYS A 162 -18.55 -0.94 2.85
N ASN A 163 -19.49 -0.88 1.91
CA ASN A 163 -20.81 -1.51 2.06
C ASN A 163 -20.80 -2.81 1.26
N PHE A 164 -20.59 -3.95 1.93
CA PHE A 164 -20.74 -5.28 1.34
C PHE A 164 -22.14 -5.83 1.61
#